data_AF-A0A959BHY8-F1
#
_entry.id   AF-A0A959BHY8-F1
#
_cell.length_a   1.000
_cell.length_b   1.000
_cell.length_c   1.000
_cell.angle_alpha   90.00
_cell.angle_beta   90.00
_cell.angle_gamma   90.00
#
_symmetry.space_group_name_H-M   'P 1'
#
loop_
_entity.id
_entity.type
_entity.pdbx_description
1 polymer ?
#
loop_
_entity_poly.entity_id
_entity_poly.type
_entity_poly.pdbx_seq_one_letter_code
_entity_poly.pdbx_strand_id
1 'polypeptide(L)'
;MKKCLPILTIALLISCFSAAYGQGWEREYDTENFKSILALPNGHFVFNSWNEVYIADGLGNLLSTTSTDFAEITEGGISGRNLLLMNDGSVTGWSYNNTLSDDTEPDKAFIYNLDPGAGQFRWSTLTPLPATTNSYYSAGRLLSFGDTCYYFLANLNNKPTGTSRPALIKLDSLGNILWYQHYLNPYTSDNNGTAFNFSIHPDG
;
A
#
# COMPACT_ATOMS: atom_id res chain seq x y z
N MET A 1 -21.68 15.93 -33.71
CA MET A 1 -21.56 14.97 -32.59
C MET A 1 -20.10 14.57 -32.44
N LYS A 2 -19.39 15.10 -31.42
CA LYS A 2 -18.01 14.71 -31.11
C LYS A 2 -18.05 13.37 -30.38
N LYS A 3 -17.52 12.31 -31.00
CA LYS A 3 -17.32 11.02 -30.33
C LYS A 3 -16.09 11.15 -29.42
N CYS A 4 -16.30 11.18 -28.10
CA CYS A 4 -15.22 10.96 -27.16
C CYS A 4 -14.81 9.48 -27.25
N LEU A 5 -13.56 9.20 -27.61
CA LEU A 5 -13.00 7.86 -27.45
C LEU A 5 -12.74 7.58 -25.97
N PRO A 6 -13.07 6.38 -25.45
CA PRO A 6 -12.66 6.00 -24.11
C PRO A 6 -11.13 5.79 -24.09
N ILE A 7 -10.44 6.51 -23.21
CA ILE A 7 -9.04 6.27 -22.89
C ILE A 7 -9.00 4.95 -22.10
N LEU A 8 -8.56 3.89 -22.76
CA LEU A 8 -8.31 2.60 -22.13
C LEU A 8 -6.98 2.68 -21.37
N THR A 9 -7.05 2.97 -20.06
CA THR A 9 -5.87 2.92 -19.18
C THR A 9 -5.55 1.46 -18.87
N ILE A 10 -4.59 0.89 -19.58
CA ILE A 10 -4.02 -0.42 -19.24
C ILE A 10 -3.01 -0.22 -18.12
N ALA A 11 -3.41 -0.50 -16.87
CA ALA A 11 -2.48 -0.61 -15.76
C ALA A 11 -1.71 -1.94 -15.90
N LEU A 12 -0.52 -1.88 -16.51
CA LEU A 12 0.37 -3.03 -16.60
C LEU A 12 1.05 -3.24 -15.24
N LEU A 13 0.50 -4.13 -14.42
CA LEU A 13 1.16 -4.63 -13.21
C LEU A 13 2.29 -5.59 -13.64
N ILE A 14 3.49 -5.06 -13.84
CA ILE A 14 4.69 -5.89 -13.99
C ILE A 14 5.13 -6.31 -12.59
N SER A 15 4.82 -7.54 -12.20
CA SER A 15 5.48 -8.19 -11.07
C SER A 15 6.88 -8.62 -11.52
N CYS A 16 7.89 -7.76 -11.30
CA CYS A 16 9.28 -8.13 -11.57
C CYS A 16 9.74 -9.13 -10.51
N PHE A 17 9.76 -10.42 -10.86
CA PHE A 17 10.68 -11.34 -10.19
C PHE A 17 12.10 -10.93 -10.58
N SER A 18 12.96 -10.79 -9.58
CA SER A 18 14.38 -10.45 -9.72
C SER A 18 15.10 -11.50 -10.58
N ALA A 19 15.17 -11.27 -11.89
CA ALA A 19 16.20 -11.86 -12.72
C ALA A 19 17.25 -10.78 -12.90
N ALA A 20 18.47 -11.09 -12.45
CA ALA A 20 19.65 -10.25 -12.52
C ALA A 20 19.75 -9.48 -13.84
N TYR A 21 20.28 -8.25 -13.77
CA TYR A 21 20.67 -7.35 -14.87
C TYR A 21 19.63 -6.29 -15.32
N GLY A 22 19.36 -5.31 -14.46
CA GLY A 22 20.01 -4.00 -14.55
C GLY A 22 19.52 -3.09 -15.67
N GLN A 23 18.27 -2.62 -15.62
CA GLN A 23 17.77 -1.56 -16.51
C GLN A 23 18.25 -0.16 -16.07
N GLY A 24 19.55 0.05 -15.83
CA GLY A 24 20.16 1.38 -15.61
C GLY A 24 19.83 2.05 -14.27
N TRP A 25 18.56 2.21 -13.91
CA TRP A 25 18.12 2.84 -12.66
C TRP A 25 18.47 1.99 -11.44
N GLU A 26 18.39 0.66 -11.52
CA GLU A 26 18.78 -0.27 -10.44
C GLU A 26 20.22 -0.04 -9.95
N ARG A 27 21.12 0.42 -10.85
CA ARG A 27 22.54 0.61 -10.56
C ARG A 27 22.83 1.85 -9.70
N GLU A 28 21.97 2.87 -9.74
CA GLU A 28 22.10 4.05 -8.89
C GLU A 28 21.57 3.80 -7.47
N TYR A 29 20.69 2.82 -7.30
CA TYR A 29 20.04 2.50 -6.02
C TYR A 29 20.33 1.07 -5.53
N ASP A 30 21.44 0.46 -5.96
CA ASP A 30 21.80 -0.97 -5.84
C ASP A 30 21.80 -1.55 -4.39
N THR A 31 21.58 -0.71 -3.37
CA THR A 31 21.43 -1.13 -1.96
C THR A 31 20.00 -1.09 -1.44
N GLU A 32 19.07 -0.46 -2.16
CA GLU A 32 17.71 -0.24 -1.68
C GLU A 32 16.77 -1.40 -2.00
N ASN A 33 16.11 -1.93 -0.98
CA ASN A 33 15.17 -3.04 -1.12
C ASN A 33 13.77 -2.50 -1.45
N PHE A 34 13.55 -2.16 -2.72
CA PHE A 34 12.26 -1.66 -3.18
C PHE A 34 11.15 -2.68 -2.97
N LYS A 35 10.07 -2.25 -2.30
CA LYS A 35 8.93 -3.12 -1.97
C LYS A 35 7.77 -3.00 -2.95
N SER A 36 7.66 -1.86 -3.61
CA SER A 36 6.62 -1.60 -4.59
C SER A 36 7.10 -0.55 -5.59
N ILE A 37 6.75 -0.73 -6.86
CA ILE A 37 6.95 0.22 -7.94
C ILE A 37 5.61 0.47 -8.65
N LEU A 38 5.35 1.73 -9.00
CA LEU A 38 4.17 2.15 -9.72
C LEU A 38 4.59 3.07 -10.87
N ALA A 39 4.33 2.63 -12.10
CA ALA A 39 4.48 3.46 -13.29
C ALA A 39 3.28 4.39 -13.44
N LEU A 40 3.53 5.65 -13.80
CA LEU A 40 2.51 6.69 -13.88
C LEU A 40 2.23 7.11 -15.33
N PRO A 41 1.02 7.60 -15.65
CA PRO A 41 0.67 8.02 -17.00
C PRO A 41 1.53 9.16 -17.57
N ASN A 42 2.14 9.98 -16.71
CA ASN A 42 3.04 11.06 -17.10
C ASN A 42 4.48 10.57 -17.38
N GLY A 43 4.72 9.26 -17.34
CA GLY A 43 6.04 8.66 -17.55
C GLY A 43 6.94 8.68 -16.32
N HIS A 44 6.45 9.14 -15.16
CA HIS A 44 7.18 9.04 -13.90
C HIS A 44 7.00 7.65 -13.27
N PHE A 45 7.87 7.34 -12.31
CA PHE A 45 7.79 6.17 -11.46
C PHE A 45 7.74 6.60 -10.00
N VAL A 46 6.89 5.94 -9.22
CA VAL A 46 6.93 6.01 -7.76
C VAL A 46 7.39 4.67 -7.24
N PHE A 47 8.42 4.68 -6.41
CA PHE A 47 8.91 3.48 -5.75
C PHE A 47 9.07 3.77 -4.26
N ASN A 48 8.91 2.72 -3.48
CA ASN A 48 9.00 2.81 -2.04
C ASN A 48 10.02 1.81 -1.51
N SER A 49 10.96 2.30 -0.70
CA SER A 49 11.88 1.52 0.14
C SER A 49 11.54 1.78 1.60
N TRP A 50 12.02 0.92 2.51
CA TRP A 50 11.83 0.95 3.96
C TRP A 50 11.23 2.22 4.57
N ASN A 51 11.90 3.36 4.49
CA ASN A 51 11.39 4.56 5.12
C ASN A 51 11.14 5.71 4.14
N GLU A 52 11.26 5.42 2.85
CA GLU A 52 11.40 6.44 1.82
C GLU A 52 10.47 6.14 0.65
N VAL A 53 9.86 7.20 0.15
CA VAL A 53 9.17 7.18 -1.14
C VAL A 53 9.95 8.07 -2.09
N TYR A 54 10.25 7.52 -3.25
CA TYR A 54 10.99 8.19 -4.29
C TYR A 54 10.10 8.37 -5.51
N ILE A 55 10.35 9.46 -6.23
CA ILE A 55 9.75 9.76 -7.51
C ILE A 55 10.88 9.94 -8.50
N ALA A 56 10.89 9.16 -9.58
CA ALA A 56 11.84 9.33 -10.68
C ALA A 56 11.11 9.58 -11.99
N ASP A 57 11.80 10.18 -12.96
CA ASP A 57 11.30 10.34 -14.32
C ASP A 57 11.45 9.05 -15.17
N GLY A 58 11.00 9.12 -16.42
CA GLY A 58 11.07 8.02 -17.39
C GLY A 58 12.49 7.58 -17.76
N LEU A 59 13.50 8.38 -17.38
CA LEU A 59 14.92 8.13 -17.63
C LEU A 59 15.64 7.60 -16.38
N GLY A 60 14.94 7.53 -15.24
CA GLY A 60 15.49 7.09 -13.96
C GLY A 60 16.06 8.20 -13.07
N ASN A 61 15.99 9.47 -13.50
CA ASN A 61 16.49 10.58 -12.68
C ASN A 61 15.59 10.78 -11.46
N LEU A 62 16.19 10.83 -10.26
CA LEU A 62 15.44 11.13 -9.03
C LEU A 62 14.92 12.58 -9.07
N LEU A 63 13.60 12.73 -9.06
CA LEU A 63 12.93 14.02 -9.02
C LEU A 63 12.70 14.48 -7.58
N SER A 64 12.35 13.54 -6.70
CA SER A 64 12.00 13.83 -5.32
C SER A 64 12.18 12.58 -4.45
N THR A 65 12.57 12.81 -3.20
CA THR A 65 12.51 11.81 -2.14
C THR A 65 11.81 12.43 -0.95
N THR A 66 10.93 11.66 -0.32
CA THR A 66 10.42 11.98 1.00
C THR A 66 10.81 10.85 1.92
N SER A 67 11.63 11.19 2.92
CA SER A 67 11.58 10.43 4.16
C SER A 67 10.19 10.65 4.69
N THR A 68 9.50 9.56 4.88
CA THR A 68 8.38 9.57 5.80
C THR A 68 9.05 9.57 7.16
N ASP A 69 8.82 10.57 8.01
CA ASP A 69 9.40 10.68 9.37
C ASP A 69 8.94 9.48 10.23
N PHE A 70 9.51 8.31 9.94
CA PHE A 70 9.18 7.00 10.47
C PHE A 70 9.99 6.70 11.73
N ALA A 71 10.62 7.69 12.36
CA ALA A 71 11.49 7.49 13.52
C ALA A 71 10.79 6.72 14.66
N GLU A 72 9.46 6.81 14.77
CA GLU A 72 8.64 6.04 15.72
C GLU A 72 8.33 4.59 15.29
N ILE A 73 8.43 4.26 14.01
CA ILE A 73 8.08 2.95 13.43
C ILE A 73 9.32 2.06 13.17
N THR A 74 10.52 2.62 13.35
CA THR A 74 11.79 2.04 12.89
C THR A 74 12.26 0.77 13.59
N GLU A 75 11.74 0.41 14.78
CA GLU A 75 12.41 -0.64 15.58
C GLU A 75 12.05 -2.09 15.23
N GLY A 76 11.11 -2.37 14.32
CA GLY A 76 10.92 -3.77 13.94
C GLY A 76 10.48 -4.07 12.52
N GLY A 77 10.53 -3.10 11.62
CA GLY A 77 10.41 -3.38 10.20
C GLY A 77 8.97 -3.39 9.73
N ILE A 78 8.68 -2.45 8.87
CA ILE A 78 7.42 -2.30 8.18
C ILE A 78 7.26 -3.44 7.16
N SER A 79 6.25 -4.28 7.34
CA SER A 79 5.87 -5.32 6.38
C SER A 79 4.71 -4.83 5.50
N GLY A 80 4.60 -5.33 4.27
CA GLY A 80 3.48 -5.09 3.34
C GLY A 80 3.28 -3.63 2.90
N ARG A 81 3.56 -3.35 1.62
CA ARG A 81 3.42 -2.00 1.05
C ARG A 81 2.74 -2.06 -0.28
N ASN A 82 1.79 -1.18 -0.48
CA ASN A 82 1.15 -1.04 -1.77
C ASN A 82 1.03 0.43 -2.13
N LEU A 83 1.10 0.67 -3.43
CA LEU A 83 0.83 1.95 -4.05
C LEU A 83 -0.44 1.82 -4.87
N LEU A 84 -1.28 2.86 -4.84
CA LEU A 84 -2.51 2.97 -5.59
C LEU A 84 -2.49 4.30 -6.35
N LEU A 85 -2.63 4.24 -7.69
CA LEU A 85 -2.88 5.41 -8.51
C LEU A 85 -4.36 5.79 -8.41
N MET A 86 -4.63 7.04 -8.05
CA MET A 86 -5.96 7.60 -7.92
C MET A 86 -6.43 8.23 -9.23
N ASN A 87 -7.75 8.40 -9.38
CA ASN A 87 -8.35 9.02 -10.58
C ASN A 87 -7.94 10.48 -10.78
N ASP A 88 -7.58 11.20 -9.71
CA ASP A 88 -7.05 12.57 -9.78
C ASP A 88 -5.56 12.62 -10.14
N GLY A 89 -4.94 11.47 -10.42
CA GLY A 89 -3.53 11.31 -10.72
C GLY A 89 -2.63 11.26 -9.49
N SER A 90 -3.15 11.41 -8.27
CA SER A 90 -2.34 11.26 -7.06
C SER A 90 -1.96 9.81 -6.80
N VAL A 91 -0.88 9.58 -6.06
CA VAL A 91 -0.48 8.24 -5.61
C VAL A 91 -0.73 8.13 -4.12
N THR A 92 -1.56 7.17 -3.72
CA THR A 92 -1.78 6.85 -2.30
C THR A 92 -1.06 5.56 -1.98
N GLY A 93 -0.23 5.57 -0.95
CA GLY A 93 0.41 4.35 -0.46
C GLY A 93 -0.02 4.05 0.96
N TRP A 94 0.21 2.80 1.35
CA TRP A 94 0.03 2.41 2.73
C TRP A 94 1.15 1.49 3.21
N SER A 95 1.36 1.52 4.53
CA SER A 95 2.22 0.59 5.24
C SER A 95 1.70 0.34 6.65
N TYR A 96 2.12 -0.75 7.28
CA TYR A 96 1.80 -1.01 8.69
C TYR A 96 3.04 -1.39 9.48
N ASN A 97 2.99 -1.11 10.78
CA ASN A 97 3.97 -1.56 11.73
C ASN A 97 3.38 -2.72 12.56
N ASN A 98 4.05 -3.87 12.61
CA ASN A 98 3.65 -5.01 13.42
C ASN A 98 4.57 -5.25 14.62
N THR A 99 5.46 -4.32 14.95
CA THR A 99 6.57 -4.60 15.88
C THR A 99 6.48 -3.97 17.24
N LEU A 100 5.30 -3.47 17.59
CA LEU A 100 5.00 -3.24 18.98
C LEU A 100 4.76 -4.61 19.61
N SER A 101 5.85 -5.15 20.16
CA SER A 101 5.92 -6.37 20.95
C SER A 101 5.14 -6.26 22.25
N ASP A 102 4.69 -5.06 22.59
CA ASP A 102 3.80 -4.79 23.70
C ASP A 102 2.36 -4.72 23.19
N ASP A 103 1.50 -5.65 23.63
CA ASP A 103 0.08 -5.77 23.25
C ASP A 103 -0.79 -4.57 23.70
N THR A 104 -0.15 -3.46 24.09
CA THR A 104 -0.76 -2.28 24.70
C THR A 104 -1.18 -1.22 23.70
N GLU A 105 -0.58 -1.20 22.50
CA GLU A 105 -0.89 -0.22 21.46
C GLU A 105 -1.54 -0.87 20.23
N PRO A 106 -2.64 -0.31 19.69
CA PRO A 106 -3.22 -0.83 18.46
C PRO A 106 -2.25 -0.63 17.28
N ASP A 107 -2.26 -1.59 16.36
CA ASP A 107 -1.62 -1.45 15.06
C ASP A 107 -2.05 -0.14 14.37
N LYS A 108 -1.13 0.46 13.63
CA LYS A 108 -1.40 1.70 12.88
C LYS A 108 -1.15 1.47 11.40
N ALA A 109 -2.06 1.97 10.57
CA ALA A 109 -1.84 2.12 9.14
C ALA A 109 -1.29 3.51 8.87
N PHE A 110 -0.13 3.55 8.22
CA PHE A 110 0.37 4.78 7.63
C PHE A 110 -0.24 4.92 6.24
N ILE A 111 -0.87 6.06 5.98
CA ILE A 111 -1.46 6.39 4.68
C ILE A 111 -0.85 7.70 4.23
N TYR A 112 -0.40 7.77 2.99
CA TYR A 112 0.19 8.98 2.43
C TYR A 112 -0.30 9.23 1.02
N ASN A 113 -0.34 10.49 0.62
CA ASN A 113 -0.72 10.92 -0.71
C ASN A 113 0.35 11.81 -1.34
N LEU A 114 0.62 11.56 -2.61
CA LEU A 114 1.64 12.25 -3.39
C LEU A 114 1.00 12.89 -4.62
N ASP A 115 1.49 14.07 -4.98
CA ASP A 115 1.30 14.68 -6.28
C ASP A 115 2.45 14.27 -7.21
N PRO A 116 2.27 13.28 -8.09
CA PRO A 116 3.36 12.89 -8.97
C PRO A 116 3.60 13.86 -10.13
N GLY A 117 2.67 14.78 -10.41
CA GLY A 117 2.86 15.83 -11.40
C GLY A 117 3.85 16.87 -10.91
N ALA A 118 3.72 17.25 -9.63
CA ALA A 118 4.67 18.15 -8.97
C ALA A 118 5.88 17.42 -8.35
N GLY A 119 5.82 16.10 -8.21
CA GLY A 119 6.80 15.33 -7.44
C GLY A 119 6.77 15.65 -5.94
N GLN A 120 5.62 16.09 -5.43
CA GLN A 120 5.50 16.63 -4.07
C GLN A 120 4.65 15.73 -3.18
N PHE A 121 5.08 15.60 -1.93
CA PHE A 121 4.27 15.03 -0.86
C PHE A 121 3.13 15.98 -0.52
N ARG A 122 1.89 15.46 -0.47
CA ARG A 122 0.70 16.26 -0.10
C ARG A 122 0.39 16.14 1.38
N TRP A 123 0.21 14.92 1.86
CA TRP A 123 -0.12 14.64 3.26
C TRP A 123 0.21 13.20 3.63
N SER A 124 0.34 12.94 4.93
CA SER A 124 0.28 11.62 5.51
C SER A 124 -0.56 11.64 6.78
N THR A 125 -1.06 10.47 7.14
CA THR A 125 -1.71 10.24 8.42
C THR A 125 -1.27 8.89 8.99
N LEU A 126 -1.27 8.79 10.31
CA LEU A 126 -1.07 7.56 11.03
C LEU A 126 -2.40 7.20 11.69
N THR A 127 -3.07 6.20 11.14
CA THR A 127 -4.44 5.84 11.51
C THR A 127 -4.41 4.60 12.40
N PRO A 128 -4.82 4.71 13.68
CA PRO A 128 -4.99 3.54 14.54
C PRO A 128 -6.01 2.59 13.91
N LEU A 129 -5.60 1.36 13.63
CA LEU A 129 -6.49 0.35 13.10
C LEU A 129 -7.35 -0.23 14.22
N PRO A 130 -8.57 -0.71 13.93
CA PRO A 130 -9.41 -1.36 14.91
C PRO A 130 -8.77 -2.68 15.32
N ALA A 131 -7.95 -2.68 16.37
CA ALA A 131 -7.31 -3.89 16.86
C ALA A 131 -8.17 -4.53 17.95
N THR A 132 -8.26 -5.86 17.92
CA THR A 132 -8.58 -6.65 19.11
C THR A 132 -7.28 -6.95 19.85
N THR A 133 -7.34 -7.11 21.17
CA THR A 133 -6.18 -7.57 21.95
C THR A 133 -5.56 -8.81 21.30
N ASN A 134 -4.22 -8.86 21.28
CA ASN A 134 -3.45 -9.95 20.69
C ASN A 134 -3.67 -10.17 19.19
N SER A 135 -3.95 -9.12 18.41
CA SER A 135 -4.11 -9.24 16.96
C SER A 135 -3.25 -8.23 16.21
N TYR A 136 -2.81 -8.60 15.02
CA TYR A 136 -2.05 -7.72 14.13
C TYR A 136 -2.56 -7.82 12.69
N TYR A 137 -2.52 -6.72 11.97
CA TYR A 137 -2.80 -6.65 10.56
C TYR A 137 -1.58 -7.12 9.77
N SER A 138 -1.81 -7.90 8.72
CA SER A 138 -0.78 -8.24 7.74
C SER A 138 -1.28 -8.08 6.32
N ALA A 139 -0.33 -7.91 5.40
CA ALA A 139 -0.51 -8.05 3.96
C ALA A 139 -1.88 -7.58 3.45
N GLY A 140 -1.98 -6.28 3.21
CA GLY A 140 -3.20 -5.68 2.68
C GLY A 140 -3.07 -5.11 1.27
N ARG A 141 -4.19 -4.65 0.71
CA ARG A 141 -4.26 -3.92 -0.56
C ARG A 141 -5.14 -2.70 -0.38
N LEU A 142 -4.68 -1.57 -0.91
CA LEU A 142 -5.48 -0.36 -0.98
C LEU A 142 -6.26 -0.35 -2.31
N LEU A 143 -7.54 -0.02 -2.22
CA LEU A 143 -8.46 0.12 -3.35
C LEU A 143 -9.19 1.46 -3.26
N SER A 144 -9.63 1.99 -4.40
CA SER A 144 -10.53 3.15 -4.46
C SER A 144 -11.62 2.89 -5.50
N PHE A 145 -12.85 3.31 -5.20
CA PHE A 145 -14.03 3.08 -6.04
C PHE A 145 -14.66 4.41 -6.52
N GLY A 146 -13.86 5.48 -6.59
CA GLY A 146 -14.30 6.77 -7.12
C GLY A 146 -15.16 7.62 -6.16
N ASP A 147 -15.50 7.09 -4.98
CA ASP A 147 -16.24 7.79 -3.91
C ASP A 147 -15.31 8.63 -3.00
N THR A 148 -14.10 8.96 -3.46
CA THR A 148 -13.01 9.63 -2.70
C THR A 148 -12.56 8.89 -1.44
N CYS A 149 -13.11 7.70 -1.18
CA CYS A 149 -12.72 6.86 -0.06
C CYS A 149 -11.65 5.85 -0.47
N TYR A 150 -11.00 5.30 0.54
CA TYR A 150 -10.09 4.18 0.38
C TYR A 150 -10.66 2.94 1.06
N TYR A 151 -10.39 1.79 0.48
CA TYR A 151 -10.73 0.50 1.03
C TYR A 151 -9.45 -0.26 1.24
N PHE A 152 -9.23 -0.63 2.48
CA PHE A 152 -8.08 -1.37 2.92
C PHE A 152 -8.51 -2.81 3.19
N LEU A 153 -8.14 -3.71 2.29
CA LEU A 153 -8.26 -5.15 2.47
C LEU A 153 -7.03 -5.61 3.22
N ALA A 154 -7.19 -6.35 4.32
CA ALA A 154 -6.06 -6.82 5.12
C ALA A 154 -6.36 -8.16 5.77
N ASN A 155 -5.33 -8.81 6.28
CA ASN A 155 -5.48 -9.98 7.12
C ASN A 155 -5.33 -9.56 8.58
N LEU A 156 -6.36 -9.74 9.40
CA LEU A 156 -6.28 -9.66 10.86
C LEU A 156 -5.83 -11.01 11.41
N ASN A 157 -4.63 -11.07 11.95
CA ASN A 157 -4.00 -12.27 12.48
C ASN A 157 -4.05 -12.24 14.00
N ASN A 158 -4.46 -13.34 14.62
CA ASN A 158 -4.47 -13.50 16.07
C ASN A 158 -3.13 -14.09 16.54
N LYS A 159 -2.39 -13.38 17.40
CA LYS A 159 -1.06 -13.78 17.89
C LYS A 159 -1.07 -15.16 18.59
N PRO A 160 -1.95 -15.45 19.58
CA PRO A 160 -1.95 -16.74 20.28
C PRO A 160 -2.26 -17.94 19.40
N THR A 161 -3.20 -17.77 18.47
CA THR A 161 -3.73 -18.91 17.70
C THR A 161 -3.11 -19.05 16.31
N GLY A 162 -2.41 -18.02 15.82
CA GLY A 162 -1.93 -17.93 14.44
C GLY A 162 -3.06 -17.83 13.41
N THR A 163 -4.32 -17.72 13.84
CA THR A 163 -5.46 -17.67 12.91
C THR A 163 -5.48 -16.34 12.16
N SER A 164 -5.73 -16.41 10.85
CA SER A 164 -5.84 -15.24 9.98
C SER A 164 -7.28 -15.06 9.50
N ARG A 165 -7.76 -13.82 9.53
CA ARG A 165 -9.12 -13.44 9.14
C ARG A 165 -9.08 -12.27 8.16
N PRO A 166 -9.82 -12.31 7.05
CA PRO A 166 -9.90 -11.15 6.18
C PRO A 166 -10.63 -10.01 6.91
N ALA A 167 -10.09 -8.82 6.79
CA ALA A 167 -10.63 -7.57 7.29
C ALA A 167 -10.75 -6.58 6.13
N LEU A 168 -11.82 -5.79 6.18
CA LEU A 168 -12.09 -4.72 5.25
C LEU A 168 -12.34 -3.45 6.06
N ILE A 169 -11.56 -2.42 5.74
CA ILE A 169 -11.61 -1.12 6.41
C ILE A 169 -11.90 -0.07 5.37
N LYS A 170 -12.91 0.77 5.59
CA LYS A 170 -13.15 1.94 4.76
C LYS A 170 -12.62 3.18 5.45
N LEU A 171 -11.89 3.97 4.67
CA LEU A 171 -11.24 5.20 5.09
C LEU A 171 -11.80 6.36 4.25
N ASP A 172 -11.92 7.54 4.84
CA ASP A 172 -12.21 8.77 4.09
C ASP A 172 -10.97 9.24 3.32
N SER A 173 -11.10 10.35 2.56
CA SER A 173 -10.01 10.91 1.75
C SER A 173 -8.82 11.45 2.56
N LEU A 174 -8.95 11.56 3.89
CA LEU A 174 -7.89 12.00 4.81
C LEU A 174 -7.30 10.81 5.58
N GLY A 175 -7.77 9.59 5.32
CA GLY A 175 -7.34 8.37 5.98
C GLY A 175 -8.07 8.05 7.28
N ASN A 176 -9.11 8.79 7.68
CA ASN A 176 -9.88 8.46 8.89
C ASN A 176 -10.78 7.24 8.65
N ILE A 177 -10.93 6.37 9.65
CA ILE A 177 -11.81 5.19 9.55
C ILE A 177 -13.27 5.61 9.56
N LEU A 178 -13.98 5.25 8.49
CA LEU A 178 -15.43 5.41 8.38
C LEU A 178 -16.18 4.17 8.87
N TRP A 179 -15.69 2.98 8.52
CA TRP A 179 -16.22 1.72 9.02
C TRP A 179 -15.19 0.60 8.93
N TYR A 180 -15.45 -0.48 9.67
CA TYR A 180 -14.61 -1.65 9.74
C TYR A 180 -15.46 -2.92 9.85
N GLN A 181 -15.08 -3.94 9.09
CA GLN A 181 -15.66 -5.29 9.17
C GLN A 181 -14.52 -6.31 9.09
N HIS A 182 -14.51 -7.29 9.98
CA HIS A 182 -13.78 -8.53 9.75
C HIS A 182 -14.75 -9.69 9.59
N TYR A 183 -14.31 -10.71 8.89
CA TYR A 183 -15.10 -11.90 8.66
C TYR A 183 -14.53 -13.04 9.49
N LEU A 184 -15.41 -13.77 10.17
CA LEU A 184 -15.02 -15.03 10.77
C LEU A 184 -14.60 -15.95 9.64
N ASN A 185 -13.43 -16.59 9.78
CA ASN A 185 -13.00 -17.57 8.81
C ASN A 185 -13.89 -18.83 9.00
N PRO A 186 -14.76 -19.21 8.04
CA PRO A 186 -15.52 -20.45 8.16
C PRO A 186 -14.61 -21.67 7.93
N TYR A 187 -13.42 -21.45 7.37
CA TYR A 187 -12.43 -22.48 7.16
C TYR A 187 -11.44 -22.45 8.33
N THR A 188 -11.38 -23.55 9.08
CA THR A 188 -10.24 -23.87 9.93
C THR A 188 -9.03 -24.00 9.00
N SER A 189 -8.34 -22.89 8.73
CA SER A 189 -7.18 -22.90 7.85
C SER A 189 -6.15 -23.84 8.44
N ASP A 190 -5.85 -24.88 7.68
CA ASP A 190 -4.69 -25.75 7.74
C ASP A 190 -3.40 -24.94 7.52
N ASN A 191 -3.07 -24.03 8.44
CA ASN A 191 -1.81 -23.29 8.67
C ASN A 191 -1.02 -22.69 7.48
N ASN A 192 -1.46 -22.87 6.23
CA ASN A 192 -0.78 -22.42 5.04
C ASN A 192 -1.41 -21.10 4.62
N GLY A 193 -0.92 -20.01 5.23
CA GLY A 193 -1.33 -18.62 5.06
C GLY A 193 -1.20 -18.10 3.62
N THR A 194 -1.92 -18.70 2.69
CA THR A 194 -2.09 -18.17 1.34
C THR A 194 -2.93 -16.90 1.42
N ALA A 195 -2.39 -15.82 0.85
CA ALA A 195 -3.06 -14.53 0.83
C ALA A 195 -4.46 -14.68 0.21
N PHE A 196 -5.48 -14.19 0.90
CA PHE A 196 -6.83 -14.10 0.34
C PHE A 196 -6.79 -13.24 -0.93
N ASN A 197 -6.91 -13.89 -2.09
CA ASN A 197 -7.01 -13.20 -3.37
C ASN A 197 -8.45 -12.73 -3.55
N PHE A 198 -8.71 -11.47 -3.21
CA PHE A 198 -9.93 -10.80 -3.66
C PHE A 198 -9.80 -10.51 -5.16
N SER A 199 -10.64 -11.16 -5.96
CA SER A 199 -10.90 -10.71 -7.32
C SER A 199 -12.09 -9.77 -7.27
N ILE A 200 -11.90 -8.55 -7.78
CA ILE A 200 -13.01 -7.62 -7.99
C ILE A 200 -13.57 -7.95 -9.36
N HIS A 201 -14.87 -8.22 -9.44
CA HIS A 201 -15.52 -8.43 -10.72
C HIS A 201 -15.57 -7.06 -11.45
N PRO A 202 -15.25 -7.00 -12.75
CA PRO A 202 -15.10 -5.73 -13.48
C PRO A 202 -16.37 -4.87 -13.61
N ASP A 203 -17.53 -5.34 -13.12
CA ASP A 203 -18.80 -4.61 -13.11
C ASP A 203 -19.13 -3.94 -11.76
N GLY A 204 -18.29 -4.09 -10.73
CA GLY A 204 -18.47 -3.47 -9.40
C GLY A 204 -18.97 -4.45 -8.35
#